data_AF-A0A168PA80-F1
#
_entry.id   AF-A0A168PA80-F1
#
_cell.length_a   1.000
_cell.length_b   1.000
_cell.length_c   1.000
_cell.angle_alpha   90.00
_cell.angle_beta   90.00
_cell.angle_gamma   90.00
#
_symmetry.space_group_name_H-M   'P 1'
#
loop_
_entity.id
_entity.type
_entity.pdbx_description
1 polymer ?
#
loop_
_entity_poly.entity_id
_entity_poly.type
_entity_poly.pdbx_seq_one_letter_code
_entity_poly.pdbx_strand_id
1 'polypeptide(L)' 'MSDTVTAKTFWVWTDKAAAKNPAYSRSGEPVWEKDLYNAPQWMIDQGLIQDAGDVDKEGQMSIFDLMG' A
#
# COMPACT_ATOMS: atom_id res chain seq x y z
N MET A 1 -4.05 -15.03 -18.35
CA MET A 1 -3.34 -13.74 -18.33
C MET A 1 -3.29 -13.32 -16.88
N SER A 2 -2.17 -12.81 -16.39
CA SER A 2 -2.13 -12.25 -15.03
C SER A 2 -2.77 -10.88 -15.11
N ASP A 3 -3.95 -10.70 -14.52
CA ASP A 3 -4.61 -9.41 -14.50
C ASP A 3 -3.76 -8.43 -13.67
N THR A 4 -3.50 -7.25 -14.24
CA THR A 4 -2.72 -6.17 -13.61
C THR A 4 -3.59 -4.97 -13.37
N VAL A 5 -3.36 -4.30 -12.24
CA VAL A 5 -4.05 -3.08 -11.83
C VAL A 5 -3.06 -1.93 -11.84
N THR A 6 -3.49 -0.82 -12.43
CA THR A 6 -2.74 0.42 -12.45
C THR A 6 -3.03 1.23 -11.19
N ALA A 7 -1.98 1.68 -10.50
CA ALA A 7 -2.08 2.59 -9.37
C ALA A 7 -2.62 3.95 -9.83
N LYS A 8 -3.34 4.65 -8.94
CA LYS A 8 -3.68 6.07 -9.12
C LYS A 8 -2.43 6.94 -8.96
N THR A 9 -1.59 6.60 -7.97
CA THR A 9 -0.31 7.28 -7.72
C THR A 9 0.85 6.32 -7.96
N PHE A 10 1.20 5.50 -6.98
CA PHE A 10 2.13 4.39 -7.06
C PHE A 10 1.81 3.39 -5.94
N TRP A 11 2.17 2.13 -6.13
CA TRP A 11 1.97 1.08 -5.14
C TRP A 11 3.03 1.15 -4.04
N VAL A 12 2.58 1.01 -2.79
CA VAL A 12 3.44 0.87 -1.60
C VAL A 12 3.13 -0.43 -0.87
N TRP A 13 4.09 -0.94 -0.11
CA TRP A 13 3.86 -2.09 0.76
C TRP A 13 2.93 -1.74 1.93
N THR A 14 2.08 -2.68 2.32
CA THR A 14 1.26 -2.58 3.54
C THR A 14 2.01 -3.13 4.76
N ASP A 15 1.50 -2.89 5.96
CA ASP A 15 1.98 -3.53 7.19
C ASP A 15 1.95 -5.06 7.10
N LYS A 16 0.95 -5.60 6.39
CA LYS A 16 0.83 -7.04 6.15
C LYS A 16 1.99 -7.57 5.31
N ALA A 17 2.39 -6.86 4.25
CA ALA A 17 3.56 -7.24 3.47
C ALA A 17 4.85 -7.13 4.27
N ALA A 18 5.00 -6.07 5.07
CA ALA A 18 6.15 -5.90 5.95
C ALA A 18 6.24 -7.02 7.01
N ALA A 19 5.13 -7.44 7.60
CA ALA A 19 5.10 -8.57 8.53
C ALA A 19 5.42 -9.92 7.85
N LYS A 20 4.99 -10.10 6.59
CA LYS A 20 5.23 -11.33 5.82
C LYS A 20 6.67 -11.45 5.35
N ASN A 21 7.30 -10.35 4.96
CA ASN A 21 8.67 -10.33 4.45
C ASN A 21 9.42 -9.03 4.82
N PRO A 22 9.80 -8.85 6.10
CA PRO A 22 10.39 -7.61 6.59
C PRO A 22 11.77 -7.29 5.98
N ALA A 23 12.43 -8.28 5.38
CA ALA A 23 13.71 -8.07 4.71
C ALA A 23 13.60 -7.29 3.39
N TYR A 24 12.42 -7.34 2.74
CA TYR A 24 12.23 -6.78 1.39
C TYR A 24 10.98 -5.89 1.27
N SER A 25 10.10 -5.90 2.26
CA SER A 25 8.87 -5.12 2.27
C SER A 25 8.84 -4.26 3.54
N ARG A 26 8.67 -2.95 3.37
CA ARG A 26 8.55 -1.99 4.47
C ARG A 26 7.30 -1.17 4.24
N SER A 27 6.43 -1.13 5.25
CA SER A 27 5.14 -0.46 5.14
C SER A 27 5.30 1.01 4.74
N GLY A 28 4.52 1.44 3.76
CA GLY A 28 4.58 2.79 3.20
C GLY A 28 5.76 3.05 2.24
N GLU A 29 6.75 2.15 2.15
CA GLU A 29 7.78 2.27 1.12
C GLU A 29 7.25 1.77 -0.24
N PRO A 30 7.70 2.38 -1.36
CA PRO A 30 7.34 1.92 -2.70
C PRO A 30 7.65 0.44 -2.92
N VAL A 31 6.80 -0.22 -3.70
CA VAL A 31 7.06 -1.59 -4.16
C VAL A 31 8.22 -1.61 -5.17
N TRP A 32 8.61 -2.81 -5.62
CA TRP A 32 9.62 -2.95 -6.66
C TRP A 32 9.28 -2.13 -7.91
N GLU A 33 10.29 -1.51 -8.53
CA GLU A 33 10.11 -0.59 -9.68
C GLU A 33 9.24 -1.19 -10.81
N LYS A 34 9.38 -2.50 -11.06
CA LYS A 34 8.59 -3.21 -12.08
C LYS A 34 7.09 -3.23 -11.80
N ASP A 35 6.69 -3.17 -10.54
CA ASP A 35 5.30 -3.22 -10.09
C ASP A 35 4.83 -1.87 -9.58
N LEU A 36 5.65 -0.81 -9.65
CA LEU A 36 5.41 0.48 -9.00
C LEU A 36 4.10 1.15 -9.44
N TYR A 37 3.79 1.08 -10.73
CA TYR A 37 2.56 1.63 -11.29
C TYR A 37 1.58 0.55 -11.74
N ASN A 38 2.06 -0.64 -12.10
CA ASN A 38 1.24 -1.73 -12.60
C ASN A 38 1.59 -2.99 -11.83
N ALA A 39 0.72 -3.35 -10.88
CA ALA A 39 0.94 -4.52 -10.03
C ALA A 39 -0.09 -5.60 -10.38
N PRO A 40 0.25 -6.88 -10.20
CA PRO A 40 -0.71 -7.95 -10.42
C PRO A 40 -1.83 -7.92 -9.36
N GLN A 41 -3.07 -8.18 -9.81
CA GLN A 41 -4.29 -8.12 -9.00
C GLN A 41 -4.19 -8.93 -7.69
N TRP A 42 -3.51 -10.08 -7.71
CA TRP A 42 -3.37 -10.93 -6.52
C TRP A 42 -2.64 -10.26 -5.35
N MET A 43 -1.78 -9.27 -5.61
CA MET A 43 -1.12 -8.52 -4.53
C MET A 43 -2.10 -7.62 -3.79
N ILE A 44 -3.09 -7.09 -4.50
CA ILE A 44 -4.15 -6.23 -3.97
C ILE A 44 -5.18 -7.10 -3.26
N ASP A 45 -5.60 -8.21 -3.87
CA ASP A 45 -6.55 -9.15 -3.25
C ASP A 45 -6.00 -9.74 -1.94
N GLN A 46 -4.69 -9.95 -1.87
CA GLN A 46 -4.02 -10.38 -0.63
C GLN A 46 -3.75 -9.24 0.35
N GLY A 47 -3.99 -7.97 -0.02
CA GLY A 47 -3.71 -6.80 0.80
C GLY A 47 -2.23 -6.60 1.09
N LEU A 48 -1.35 -6.99 0.17
CA LEU A 48 0.11 -6.83 0.28
C LEU A 48 0.54 -5.42 -0.13
N ILE A 49 -0.22 -4.79 -1.02
CA ILE A 49 0.07 -3.45 -1.54
C ILE A 49 -1.19 -2.60 -1.47
N GLN A 50 -0.98 -1.29 -1.37
CA GLN A 50 -2.02 -0.28 -1.44
C GLN A 50 -1.52 0.93 -2.23
N ASP A 51 -2.43 1.73 -2.77
CA ASP A 51 -2.04 2.96 -3.46
C ASP A 51 -1.47 3.95 -2.43
N ALA A 52 -0.36 4.62 -2.75
CA ALA A 52 0.26 5.58 -1.84
C ALA A 52 -0.67 6.74 -1.45
N GLY A 53 -1.61 7.10 -2.34
CA GLY A 53 -2.63 8.12 -2.07
C GLY A 53 -3.75 7.63 -1.15
N ASP A 54 -3.94 6.31 -1.04
CA ASP A 54 -4.91 5.66 -0.16
C ASP A 54 -4.25 5.15 1.14
N VAL A 55 -2.96 5.47 1.39
CA VAL A 55 -2.33 5.27 2.70
C VAL A 55 -3.01 6.23 3.66
N ASP A 56 -4.10 5.77 4.25
CA ASP A 56 -4.74 6.47 5.34
C ASP A 56 -3.67 6.68 6.41
N LYS A 57 -3.41 7.95 6.71
CA LYS A 57 -2.71 8.36 7.92
C LYS A 57 -3.66 8.07 9.09
N GLU A 58 -4.04 6.81 9.28
CA GLU A 58 -4.98 6.33 10.30
C GLU A 58 -4.46 6.57 11.74
N GLY A 59 -3.28 7.20 11.89
CA GLY A 59 -2.76 7.74 13.16
C GLY A 59 -2.92 9.26 13.35
N GLN A 60 -3.32 10.03 12.34
CA GLN A 60 -3.81 11.40 12.52
C GLN A 60 -5.33 11.35 12.54
N MET A 61 -5.90 10.82 13.62
CA MET A 61 -7.07 11.47 14.18
C MET A 61 -6.66 12.92 14.38
N SER A 62 -7.07 13.78 13.45
CA SER A 62 -6.93 15.22 13.61
C SER A 62 -7.53 15.51 14.97
N ILE A 63 -6.73 16.05 15.90
CA ILE A 63 -7.16 16.40 17.26
C ILE A 63 -8.41 17.33 17.23
N PHE A 64 -8.72 17.88 16.06
CA PHE A 64 -9.94 18.60 15.72
C PHE A 64 -11.25 17.78 15.73
N ASP A 65 -11.22 16.45 15.68
CA ASP A 65 -12.43 15.61 15.67
C ASP A 65 -12.92 15.24 17.09
N LEU A 66 -12.16 15.59 18.14
CA LEU A 66 -12.51 15.36 19.55
C LEU A 66 -13.05 16.60 20.28
N MET A 67 -13.31 17.70 19.56
CA MET A 67 -13.90 18.95 20.11
C MET A 67 -15.21 19.30 19.39
N GLY A 68 -16.14 18.33 19.34
CA GLY A 68 -17.55 18.51 18.99
C GLY A 68 -18.44 18.33 20.21
#